data_AF-A0A7W0Y5T6-F1
#
_entry.id   AF-A0A7W0Y5T6-F1
#
_cell.length_a   1.000
_cell.length_b   1.000
_cell.length_c   1.000
_cell.angle_alpha   90.00
_cell.angle_beta   90.00
_cell.angle_gamma   90.00
#
_symmetry.space_group_name_H-M   'P 1'
#
loop_
_entity.id
_entity.type
_entity.pdbx_description
1 polymer ?
#
loop_
_entity_poly.entity_id
_entity_poly.type
_entity_poly.pdbx_seq_one_letter_code
_entity_poly.pdbx_strand_id
1 'polypeptide(L)'
;QSATLAPWTVDTLRQCWQVCERLPPEQVEQNPRFRHLLHNSGGANGNAYFWGNDVVMGAQPGDNISGGTTPGDQRVYQAGGQAPGSAAVPVNMFNATLRHEIGHAVDNQLGIMSAMMSQENCGGWIKYPSYDAFVDAIIGAAGGMSGHGYPDEGQYRSAMKKAVKEKKDFLVALGEISPGAVAAAAPFSTRGPVSVVWTTGLWSGQPWYDDSWKTVNNRNFQRAYGDAGSLYSFRADIMTSRRVTEYQWRAPGEWFAEAYQVYYAEQETGPDVPVGGILRSKDTNAAALVSNIADRGYSPQDMRGGTVGRAPGT
;
A
#
# COMPACT_ATOMS: atom_id res chain seq x y z
N GLN A 1 -1.17 -10.83 15.92
CA GLN A 1 -1.47 -11.94 15.00
C GLN A 1 -0.48 -13.06 15.31
N SER A 2 -0.93 -14.31 15.39
CA SER A 2 -0.07 -15.50 15.51
C SER A 2 0.05 -16.15 14.14
N ALA A 3 1.24 -16.28 13.58
CA ALA A 3 1.45 -17.13 12.41
C ALA A 3 1.77 -18.57 12.85
N THR A 4 1.35 -19.54 12.05
CA THR A 4 1.73 -20.94 12.25
C THR A 4 2.89 -21.25 11.32
N LEU A 5 4.09 -21.19 11.89
CA LEU A 5 5.31 -21.50 11.15
C LEU A 5 5.38 -22.98 10.80
N ALA A 6 5.87 -23.26 9.61
CA ALA A 6 6.07 -24.60 9.11
C ALA A 6 7.40 -24.75 8.40
N PRO A 7 7.88 -26.01 8.23
CA PRO A 7 9.03 -26.27 7.40
C PRO A 7 8.79 -25.80 5.96
N TRP A 8 9.87 -25.32 5.34
CA TRP A 8 9.91 -25.11 3.91
C TRP A 8 9.82 -26.45 3.17
N THR A 9 9.06 -26.48 2.08
CA THR A 9 9.08 -27.62 1.14
C THR A 9 10.05 -27.33 0.00
N VAL A 10 10.51 -28.39 -0.69
CA VAL A 10 11.37 -28.26 -1.87
C VAL A 10 10.71 -27.40 -2.96
N ASP A 11 9.40 -27.56 -3.16
CA ASP A 11 8.68 -26.83 -4.21
C ASP A 11 8.54 -25.34 -3.86
N THR A 12 8.21 -25.01 -2.60
CA THR A 12 8.13 -23.61 -2.16
C THR A 12 9.50 -22.91 -2.26
N LEU A 13 10.59 -23.61 -1.90
CA LEU A 13 11.94 -23.06 -2.05
C LEU A 13 12.32 -22.88 -3.52
N ARG A 14 11.99 -23.85 -4.38
CA ARG A 14 12.23 -23.75 -5.82
C ARG A 14 11.47 -22.55 -6.42
N GLN A 15 10.24 -22.33 -5.99
CA GLN A 15 9.43 -21.20 -6.46
C GLN A 15 10.03 -19.86 -5.99
N CYS A 16 10.44 -19.77 -4.72
CA CYS A 16 11.18 -18.59 -4.22
C CYS A 16 12.44 -18.32 -5.06
N TRP A 17 13.25 -19.35 -5.31
CA TRP A 17 14.45 -19.24 -6.12
C TRP A 17 14.14 -18.70 -7.51
N GLN A 18 13.13 -19.24 -8.19
CA GLN A 18 12.75 -18.81 -9.55
C GLN A 18 12.34 -17.34 -9.60
N VAL A 19 11.63 -16.83 -8.59
CA VAL A 19 11.29 -15.40 -8.52
C VAL A 19 12.54 -14.56 -8.28
N CYS A 20 13.36 -14.94 -7.31
CA CYS A 20 14.60 -14.24 -6.96
C CYS A 20 15.58 -14.16 -8.13
N GLU A 21 15.79 -15.26 -8.85
CA GLU A 21 16.72 -15.34 -9.99
C GLU A 21 16.31 -14.43 -11.15
N ARG A 22 15.02 -14.08 -11.26
CA ARG A 22 14.49 -13.23 -12.32
C ARG A 22 14.65 -11.74 -12.03
N LEU A 23 14.86 -11.36 -10.77
CA LEU A 23 15.07 -9.97 -10.36
C LEU A 23 16.55 -9.56 -10.47
N PRO A 24 16.84 -8.25 -10.46
CA PRO A 24 18.21 -7.75 -10.32
C PRO A 24 18.94 -8.36 -9.11
N PRO A 25 20.15 -8.93 -9.28
CA PRO A 25 20.88 -9.58 -8.18
C PRO A 25 21.11 -8.67 -6.98
N GLU A 26 21.45 -7.38 -7.22
CA GLU A 26 21.71 -6.42 -6.13
C GLU A 26 20.48 -6.15 -5.25
N GLN A 27 19.27 -6.38 -5.75
CA GLN A 27 18.01 -6.19 -5.03
C GLN A 27 17.63 -7.42 -4.19
N VAL A 28 18.21 -8.58 -4.49
CA VAL A 28 17.93 -9.85 -3.80
C VAL A 28 19.06 -10.23 -2.83
N GLU A 29 20.30 -10.25 -3.30
CA GLU A 29 21.46 -10.80 -2.57
C GLU A 29 21.88 -9.94 -1.36
N GLN A 30 21.64 -8.64 -1.43
CA GLN A 30 21.99 -7.70 -0.37
C GLN A 30 20.85 -7.47 0.62
N ASN A 31 19.72 -8.17 0.48
CA ASN A 31 18.59 -8.03 1.38
C ASN A 31 18.91 -8.70 2.73
N PRO A 32 19.18 -7.93 3.82
CA PRO A 32 19.55 -8.52 5.10
C PRO A 32 18.41 -9.33 5.72
N ARG A 33 17.16 -9.09 5.30
CA ARG A 33 15.95 -9.74 5.83
C ARG A 33 15.70 -11.11 5.20
N PHE A 34 16.24 -11.39 4.01
CA PHE A 34 16.15 -12.71 3.37
C PHE A 34 16.94 -13.80 4.09
N ARG A 35 17.81 -13.43 5.03
CA ARG A 35 18.40 -14.38 5.99
C ARG A 35 17.38 -14.99 6.94
N HIS A 36 16.20 -14.39 7.04
CA HIS A 36 15.13 -14.74 7.97
C HIS A 36 13.79 -14.95 7.25
N LEU A 37 13.80 -15.76 6.19
CA LEU A 37 12.60 -16.12 5.43
C LEU A 37 11.83 -17.25 6.14
N LEU A 38 10.65 -16.94 6.68
CA LEU A 38 9.81 -17.87 7.42
C LEU A 38 8.65 -18.34 6.54
N HIS A 39 8.34 -19.64 6.58
CA HIS A 39 7.18 -20.21 5.87
C HIS A 39 5.97 -20.31 6.82
N ASN A 40 4.86 -19.69 6.43
CA ASN A 40 3.59 -19.78 7.14
C ASN A 40 2.64 -20.73 6.40
N SER A 41 2.45 -21.95 6.91
CA SER A 41 1.60 -22.96 6.25
C SER A 41 0.17 -23.04 6.79
N GLY A 42 -0.25 -22.09 7.64
CA GLY A 42 -1.53 -22.21 8.34
C GLY A 42 -2.11 -20.87 8.79
N GLY A 43 -3.22 -20.48 8.16
CA GLY A 43 -4.12 -19.45 8.67
C GLY A 43 -4.70 -18.55 7.59
N ALA A 44 -5.82 -17.92 7.88
CA ALA A 44 -6.45 -16.88 7.05
C ALA A 44 -5.63 -15.58 6.95
N ASN A 45 -4.40 -15.55 7.49
CA ASN A 45 -3.56 -14.36 7.58
C ASN A 45 -2.50 -14.39 6.50
N GLY A 46 -2.38 -13.27 5.79
CA GLY A 46 -1.42 -13.07 4.71
C GLY A 46 0.02 -12.94 5.16
N ASN A 47 0.86 -12.60 4.19
CA ASN A 47 2.30 -12.46 4.27
C ASN A 47 2.67 -11.15 4.97
N ALA A 48 3.89 -11.06 5.50
CA ALA A 48 4.31 -9.88 6.24
C ALA A 48 5.81 -9.58 6.10
N TYR A 49 6.09 -8.37 5.62
CA TYR A 49 7.36 -7.71 5.78
C TYR A 49 7.40 -7.09 7.17
N PHE A 50 8.41 -7.42 7.98
CA PHE A 50 8.54 -7.00 9.37
C PHE A 50 7.62 -7.72 10.38
N TRP A 51 7.59 -9.06 10.36
CA TRP A 51 7.20 -9.77 11.60
C TRP A 51 8.39 -9.77 12.57
N GLY A 52 8.55 -8.66 13.30
CA GLY A 52 9.77 -8.39 14.04
C GLY A 52 10.92 -8.07 13.08
N ASN A 53 11.84 -9.02 12.89
CA ASN A 53 13.01 -8.88 12.02
C ASN A 53 12.96 -9.75 10.75
N ASP A 54 11.86 -10.46 10.54
CA ASP A 54 11.75 -11.56 9.58
C ASP A 54 10.79 -11.22 8.44
N VAL A 55 10.93 -11.95 7.32
CA VAL A 55 9.98 -11.94 6.20
C VAL A 55 9.15 -13.21 6.28
N VAL A 56 7.83 -13.07 6.35
CA VAL A 56 6.91 -14.21 6.46
C VAL A 56 6.23 -14.45 5.12
N MET A 57 6.55 -15.57 4.50
CA MET A 57 5.94 -16.06 3.28
C MET A 57 4.94 -17.16 3.63
N GLY A 58 3.68 -16.87 3.46
CA GLY A 58 2.58 -17.81 3.48
C GLY A 58 2.06 -18.09 2.08
N ALA A 59 1.59 -19.31 1.91
CA ALA A 59 0.73 -19.68 0.79
C ALA A 59 -0.67 -19.94 1.37
N GLN A 60 -1.68 -19.24 0.88
CA GLN A 60 -3.07 -19.51 1.25
C GLN A 60 -3.52 -20.85 0.66
N PRO A 61 -4.54 -21.51 1.27
CA PRO A 61 -5.17 -22.68 0.66
C PRO A 61 -5.71 -22.33 -0.74
N GLY A 62 -5.09 -22.91 -1.78
CA GLY A 62 -5.42 -22.64 -3.19
C GLY A 62 -4.36 -21.85 -3.96
N ASP A 63 -3.38 -21.25 -3.27
CA ASP A 63 -2.23 -20.62 -3.94
C ASP A 63 -1.43 -21.68 -4.69
N ASN A 64 -1.05 -21.35 -5.92
CA ASN A 64 -0.28 -22.24 -6.75
C ASN A 64 1.21 -22.13 -6.46
N ILE A 65 1.69 -22.94 -5.51
CA ILE A 65 3.10 -23.01 -5.13
C ILE A 65 3.98 -23.58 -6.27
N SER A 66 3.38 -24.16 -7.32
CA SER A 66 4.09 -24.64 -8.51
C SER A 66 4.28 -23.57 -9.61
N GLY A 67 3.90 -22.32 -9.35
CA GLY A 67 4.24 -21.17 -10.19
C GLY A 67 3.27 -20.86 -11.35
N GLY A 68 2.21 -21.64 -11.53
CA GLY A 68 1.13 -21.29 -12.46
C GLY A 68 0.13 -20.28 -11.86
N THR A 69 -0.73 -19.70 -12.69
CA THR A 69 -1.88 -18.91 -12.22
C THR A 69 -3.12 -19.79 -12.12
N THR A 70 -3.89 -19.65 -11.05
CA THR A 70 -5.20 -20.27 -10.81
C THR A 70 -6.32 -19.24 -11.00
N PRO A 71 -7.59 -19.65 -11.12
CA PRO A 71 -8.71 -18.69 -11.13
C PRO A 71 -8.78 -17.80 -9.88
N GLY A 72 -8.17 -18.21 -8.76
CA GLY A 72 -8.05 -17.41 -7.53
C GLY A 72 -6.97 -16.31 -7.58
N ASP A 73 -6.02 -16.42 -8.50
CA ASP A 73 -4.89 -15.51 -8.73
C ASP A 73 -5.28 -14.22 -9.51
N GLN A 74 -6.58 -14.01 -9.74
CA GLN A 74 -7.12 -12.90 -10.53
C GLN A 74 -7.32 -11.60 -9.73
N ARG A 75 -6.99 -11.57 -8.43
CA ARG A 75 -7.51 -10.53 -7.52
C ARG A 75 -6.75 -9.22 -7.47
N VAL A 76 -5.57 -9.09 -8.10
CA VAL A 76 -4.63 -8.03 -7.66
C VAL A 76 -4.32 -6.96 -8.70
N TYR A 77 -4.81 -7.05 -9.92
CA TYR A 77 -4.38 -6.14 -10.97
C TYR A 77 -5.53 -5.30 -11.51
N GLN A 78 -5.60 -4.02 -11.10
CA GLN A 78 -6.16 -2.98 -11.98
C GLN A 78 -5.13 -2.50 -13.02
N ALA A 79 -3.88 -2.95 -12.91
CA ALA A 79 -2.84 -2.73 -13.92
C ALA A 79 -3.01 -3.71 -15.09
N GLY A 80 -3.04 -3.20 -16.32
CA GLY A 80 -3.52 -3.89 -17.52
C GLY A 80 -4.91 -3.41 -17.97
N GLY A 81 -5.60 -2.66 -17.10
CA GLY A 81 -6.88 -2.05 -17.37
C GLY A 81 -6.82 -0.57 -17.69
N GLN A 82 -6.97 -0.20 -18.96
CA GLN A 82 -7.06 1.20 -19.39
C GLN A 82 -8.26 1.94 -18.78
N ALA A 83 -9.24 1.22 -18.19
CA ALA A 83 -10.38 1.78 -17.46
C ALA A 83 -10.65 1.03 -16.14
N PRO A 84 -11.26 1.68 -15.12
CA PRO A 84 -11.90 0.98 -14.00
C PRO A 84 -12.81 -0.15 -14.51
N GLY A 85 -12.58 -1.39 -14.07
CA GLY A 85 -13.37 -2.56 -14.49
C GLY A 85 -12.81 -3.36 -15.68
N SER A 86 -11.59 -3.06 -16.15
CA SER A 86 -10.92 -3.92 -17.13
C SER A 86 -10.45 -5.25 -16.50
N ALA A 87 -10.27 -6.29 -17.31
CA ALA A 87 -9.83 -7.59 -16.82
C ALA A 87 -8.47 -7.52 -16.11
N ALA A 88 -8.40 -8.08 -14.91
CA ALA A 88 -7.17 -8.17 -14.15
C ALA A 88 -6.15 -9.07 -14.86
N VAL A 89 -4.88 -8.66 -14.85
CA VAL A 89 -3.79 -9.57 -15.23
C VAL A 89 -3.66 -10.62 -14.13
N PRO A 90 -3.82 -11.92 -14.44
CA PRO A 90 -3.59 -12.95 -13.44
C PRO A 90 -2.10 -13.00 -13.13
N VAL A 91 -1.76 -12.97 -11.83
CA VAL A 91 -0.38 -13.22 -11.38
C VAL A 91 -0.41 -14.22 -10.26
N ASN A 92 0.63 -15.02 -10.16
CA ASN A 92 0.76 -15.92 -9.04
C ASN A 92 0.90 -15.13 -7.72
N MET A 93 -0.06 -15.29 -6.80
CA MET A 93 -0.11 -14.49 -5.56
C MET A 93 1.10 -14.70 -4.64
N PHE A 94 1.64 -15.92 -4.61
CA PHE A 94 2.84 -16.21 -3.86
C PHE A 94 4.04 -15.44 -4.42
N ASN A 95 4.21 -15.44 -5.75
CA ASN A 95 5.27 -14.70 -6.42
C ASN A 95 5.11 -13.18 -6.28
N ALA A 96 3.89 -12.68 -6.47
CA ALA A 96 3.55 -11.27 -6.31
C ALA A 96 3.91 -10.79 -4.91
N THR A 97 3.57 -11.59 -3.90
CA THR A 97 3.96 -11.28 -2.53
C THR A 97 5.47 -11.29 -2.38
N LEU A 98 6.19 -12.33 -2.84
CA LEU A 98 7.64 -12.35 -2.67
C LEU A 98 8.31 -11.12 -3.29
N ARG A 99 7.84 -10.68 -4.46
CA ARG A 99 8.29 -9.42 -5.07
C ARG A 99 7.92 -8.19 -4.24
N HIS A 100 6.73 -8.15 -3.65
CA HIS A 100 6.32 -7.06 -2.74
C HIS A 100 7.28 -6.96 -1.54
N GLU A 101 7.59 -8.08 -0.91
CA GLU A 101 8.54 -8.15 0.20
C GLU A 101 9.95 -7.65 -0.22
N ILE A 102 10.41 -8.01 -1.42
CA ILE A 102 11.66 -7.49 -2.00
C ILE A 102 11.55 -6.00 -2.27
N GLY A 103 10.41 -5.53 -2.78
CA GLY A 103 10.14 -4.12 -3.03
C GLY A 103 10.31 -3.27 -1.78
N HIS A 104 9.84 -3.73 -0.61
CA HIS A 104 10.11 -3.05 0.65
C HIS A 104 11.61 -3.05 1.03
N ALA A 105 12.35 -4.11 0.72
CA ALA A 105 13.79 -4.14 0.95
C ALA A 105 14.53 -3.11 0.09
N VAL A 106 14.15 -3.03 -1.19
CA VAL A 106 14.67 -2.03 -2.14
C VAL A 106 14.34 -0.61 -1.67
N ASP A 107 13.10 -0.35 -1.24
CA ASP A 107 12.70 0.96 -0.69
C ASP A 107 13.54 1.33 0.53
N ASN A 108 13.74 0.40 1.46
CA ASN A 108 14.56 0.64 2.65
C ASN A 108 16.04 0.88 2.31
N GLN A 109 16.60 0.12 1.38
CA GLN A 109 17.99 0.26 0.95
C GLN A 109 18.25 1.59 0.23
N LEU A 110 17.30 2.02 -0.62
CA LEU A 110 17.47 3.20 -1.47
C LEU A 110 16.82 4.47 -0.91
N GLY A 111 16.00 4.34 0.14
CA GLY A 111 15.30 5.46 0.77
C GLY A 111 14.29 6.14 -0.16
N ILE A 112 13.59 5.37 -1.01
CA ILE A 112 12.79 5.94 -2.11
C ILE A 112 11.61 6.72 -1.54
N MET A 113 10.78 6.08 -0.73
CA MET A 113 9.59 6.72 -0.19
C MET A 113 9.91 7.67 0.95
N SER A 114 11.04 7.52 1.64
CA SER A 114 11.49 8.55 2.59
C SER A 114 11.88 9.86 1.87
N ALA A 115 12.43 9.79 0.66
CA ALA A 115 12.83 10.95 -0.13
C ALA A 115 11.73 11.51 -1.05
N MET A 116 10.87 10.64 -1.60
CA MET A 116 10.01 11.00 -2.73
C MET A 116 8.51 10.94 -2.45
N MET A 117 8.05 10.45 -1.28
CA MET A 117 6.62 10.24 -1.05
C MET A 117 5.74 11.48 -1.27
N SER A 118 6.27 12.69 -1.06
CA SER A 118 5.54 13.95 -1.25
C SER A 118 5.39 14.38 -2.71
N GLN A 119 6.15 13.77 -3.62
CA GLN A 119 6.08 14.08 -5.04
C GLN A 119 4.81 13.49 -5.66
N GLU A 120 4.28 14.15 -6.70
CA GLU A 120 3.04 13.73 -7.35
C GLU A 120 3.18 12.39 -8.09
N ASN A 121 4.36 12.07 -8.61
CA ASN A 121 4.67 10.76 -9.18
C ASN A 121 4.64 9.62 -8.14
N CYS A 122 4.70 9.93 -6.84
CA CYS A 122 4.68 8.95 -5.76
C CYS A 122 3.39 9.00 -4.91
N GLY A 123 2.34 9.71 -5.37
CA GLY A 123 1.05 9.80 -4.67
C GLY A 123 0.83 11.05 -3.82
N GLY A 124 1.83 11.94 -3.70
CA GLY A 124 1.69 13.21 -2.99
C GLY A 124 1.39 13.04 -1.50
N TRP A 125 2.04 12.06 -0.87
CA TRP A 125 1.86 11.71 0.53
C TRP A 125 2.37 12.81 1.47
N ILE A 126 1.67 12.98 2.59
CA ILE A 126 2.10 13.79 3.72
C ILE A 126 2.04 12.92 4.96
N LYS A 127 3.15 12.85 5.71
CA LYS A 127 3.21 12.22 7.03
C LYS A 127 2.98 13.26 8.12
N TYR A 128 2.13 12.94 9.08
CA TYR A 128 1.85 13.82 10.21
C TYR A 128 2.56 13.33 11.48
N PRO A 129 3.22 14.22 12.24
CA PRO A 129 4.04 13.83 13.39
C PRO A 129 3.21 13.46 14.63
N SER A 130 1.92 13.80 14.67
CA SER A 130 1.05 13.57 15.81
C SER A 130 -0.41 13.51 15.40
N TYR A 131 -1.26 12.97 16.29
CA TYR A 131 -2.71 12.99 16.13
C TYR A 131 -3.26 14.42 16.03
N ASP A 132 -2.65 15.38 16.74
CA ASP A 132 -3.02 16.79 16.66
C ASP A 132 -2.75 17.36 15.26
N ALA A 133 -1.54 17.16 14.73
CA ALA A 133 -1.17 17.65 13.41
C ALA A 133 -2.03 17.01 12.30
N PHE A 134 -2.39 15.73 12.47
CA PHE A 134 -3.28 15.02 11.56
C PHE A 134 -4.69 15.62 11.54
N VAL A 135 -5.29 15.83 12.72
CA VAL A 135 -6.64 16.44 12.83
C VAL A 135 -6.63 17.89 12.35
N ASP A 136 -5.58 18.65 12.68
CA ASP A 136 -5.46 20.04 12.23
C ASP A 136 -5.34 20.13 10.71
N ALA A 137 -4.69 19.15 10.06
CA ALA A 137 -4.64 19.07 8.61
C ALA A 137 -6.00 18.70 7.97
N ILE A 138 -6.79 17.82 8.60
CA ILE A 138 -8.18 17.55 8.18
C ILE A 138 -9.01 18.83 8.26
N ILE A 139 -8.92 19.54 9.38
CA ILE A 139 -9.62 20.81 9.61
C ILE A 139 -9.22 21.85 8.58
N GLY A 140 -7.91 22.03 8.34
CA GLY A 140 -7.40 22.95 7.34
C GLY A 140 -7.88 22.61 5.92
N ALA A 141 -7.85 21.33 5.55
CA ALA A 141 -8.35 20.87 4.26
C ALA A 141 -9.86 21.11 4.09
N ALA A 142 -10.64 21.05 5.17
CA ALA A 142 -12.07 21.29 5.17
C ALA A 142 -12.47 22.79 5.25
N GLY A 143 -11.49 23.71 5.21
CA GLY A 143 -11.73 25.15 5.31
C GLY A 143 -11.91 25.67 6.74
N GLY A 144 -11.49 24.91 7.75
CA GLY A 144 -11.62 25.25 9.16
C GLY A 144 -12.79 24.55 9.85
N MET A 145 -12.94 24.80 11.16
CA MET A 145 -14.11 24.36 11.94
C MET A 145 -15.31 25.29 11.74
N SER A 146 -15.05 26.58 11.52
CA SER A 146 -16.09 27.60 11.39
C SER A 146 -16.86 27.49 10.08
N GLY A 147 -18.11 27.96 10.10
CA GLY A 147 -19.01 27.93 8.94
C GLY A 147 -19.74 26.61 8.71
N HIS A 148 -19.43 25.56 9.49
CA HIS A 148 -20.10 24.25 9.38
C HIS A 148 -21.31 24.08 10.31
N GLY A 149 -21.50 25.00 11.27
CA GLY A 149 -22.63 25.02 12.20
C GLY A 149 -22.47 24.14 13.45
N TYR A 150 -21.23 23.82 13.84
CA TYR A 150 -20.96 23.09 15.08
C TYR A 150 -21.42 23.90 16.31
N PRO A 151 -22.17 23.30 17.27
CA PRO A 151 -22.58 23.99 18.48
C PRO A 151 -21.41 24.48 19.34
N ASP A 152 -20.32 23.72 19.35
CA ASP A 152 -19.07 24.07 20.01
C ASP A 152 -17.90 23.50 19.19
N GLU A 153 -17.22 24.37 18.44
CA GLU A 153 -16.10 23.99 17.58
C GLU A 153 -14.94 23.37 18.37
N GLY A 154 -14.66 23.86 19.58
CA GLY A 154 -13.57 23.38 20.42
C GLY A 154 -13.84 21.97 20.93
N GLN A 155 -15.07 21.70 21.33
CA GLN A 155 -15.52 20.39 21.77
C GLN A 155 -15.49 19.37 20.62
N TYR A 156 -15.96 19.76 19.43
CA TYR A 156 -15.94 18.90 18.25
C TYR A 156 -14.51 18.60 17.79
N ARG A 157 -13.61 19.60 17.78
CA ARG A 157 -12.18 19.37 17.51
C ARG A 157 -11.57 18.41 18.52
N SER A 158 -11.91 18.53 19.80
CA SER A 158 -11.45 17.61 20.85
C SER A 158 -11.95 16.19 20.63
N ALA A 159 -13.21 16.03 20.23
CA ALA A 159 -13.79 14.73 19.87
C ALA A 159 -13.12 14.11 18.64
N MET A 160 -12.79 14.90 17.60
CA MET A 160 -12.02 14.42 16.45
C MET A 160 -10.65 13.87 16.87
N LYS A 161 -9.91 14.61 17.70
CA LYS A 161 -8.60 14.18 18.23
C LYS A 161 -8.69 12.87 19.00
N LYS A 162 -9.70 12.77 19.87
CA LYS A 162 -9.95 11.58 20.67
C LYS A 162 -10.35 10.38 19.81
N ALA A 163 -11.22 10.58 18.82
CA ALA A 163 -11.61 9.56 17.84
C ALA A 163 -10.39 8.99 17.10
N VAL A 164 -9.52 9.87 16.58
CA VAL A 164 -8.32 9.44 15.84
C VAL A 164 -7.31 8.72 16.76
N LYS A 165 -7.03 9.29 17.93
CA LYS A 165 -6.06 8.75 18.88
C LYS A 165 -6.46 7.37 19.39
N GLU A 166 -7.71 7.25 19.84
CA GLU A 166 -8.24 6.06 20.49
C GLU A 166 -8.90 5.07 19.51
N LYS A 167 -8.88 5.37 18.20
CA LYS A 167 -9.45 4.54 17.13
C LYS A 167 -10.90 4.16 17.41
N LYS A 168 -11.75 5.17 17.60
CA LYS A 168 -13.20 5.00 17.80
C LYS A 168 -14.00 5.95 16.92
N ASP A 169 -15.28 5.64 16.74
CA ASP A 169 -16.19 6.49 15.99
C ASP A 169 -16.36 7.86 16.67
N PHE A 170 -16.59 8.89 15.87
CA PHE A 170 -16.66 10.26 16.35
C PHE A 170 -17.74 10.45 17.42
N LEU A 171 -18.93 9.87 17.24
CA LEU A 171 -20.02 10.01 18.21
C LEU A 171 -19.71 9.39 19.57
N VAL A 172 -18.92 8.31 19.60
CA VAL A 172 -18.45 7.70 20.85
C VAL A 172 -17.49 8.66 21.56
N ALA A 173 -16.51 9.20 20.83
CA ALA A 173 -15.58 10.18 21.36
C ALA A 173 -16.27 11.47 21.84
N LEU A 174 -17.28 11.94 21.10
CA LEU A 174 -18.08 13.10 21.45
C LEU A 174 -18.91 12.86 22.71
N GLY A 175 -19.56 11.70 22.82
CA GLY A 175 -20.35 11.33 23.98
C GLY A 175 -19.52 11.24 25.27
N GLU A 176 -18.27 10.82 25.18
CA GLU A 176 -17.35 10.80 26.34
C GLU A 176 -16.90 12.20 26.79
N ILE A 177 -16.89 13.18 25.88
CA ILE A 177 -16.51 14.58 26.19
C ILE A 177 -17.73 15.40 26.60
N SER A 178 -18.88 15.16 25.96
CA SER A 178 -20.10 15.94 26.13
C SER A 178 -21.31 15.12 25.64
N PRO A 179 -21.90 14.31 26.54
CA PRO A 179 -23.03 13.45 26.21
C PRO A 179 -24.20 14.19 25.54
N GLY A 180 -24.47 15.43 25.96
CA GLY A 180 -25.56 16.26 25.43
C GLY A 180 -25.37 16.71 23.98
N ALA A 181 -24.16 16.67 23.44
CA ALA A 181 -23.87 17.13 22.08
C ALA A 181 -24.12 16.08 20.99
N VAL A 182 -24.29 14.80 21.35
CA VAL A 182 -24.40 13.68 20.39
C VAL A 182 -25.63 13.80 19.50
N ALA A 183 -26.79 14.16 20.07
CA ALA A 183 -28.03 14.30 19.31
C ALA A 183 -27.93 15.39 18.23
N ALA A 184 -27.21 16.48 18.51
CA ALA A 184 -26.99 17.58 17.58
C ALA A 184 -25.95 17.24 16.49
N ALA A 185 -25.19 16.14 16.64
CA ALA A 185 -24.05 15.85 15.78
C ALA A 185 -24.41 15.15 14.47
N ALA A 186 -25.58 14.50 14.38
CA ALA A 186 -25.99 13.68 13.23
C ALA A 186 -25.84 14.38 11.85
N PRO A 187 -26.19 15.68 11.70
CA PRO A 187 -26.03 16.39 10.42
C PRO A 187 -24.58 16.58 9.95
N PHE A 188 -23.57 16.32 10.80
CA PHE A 188 -22.16 16.49 10.45
C PHE A 188 -21.49 15.21 9.97
N SER A 189 -22.24 14.11 9.89
CA SER A 189 -21.78 12.84 9.30
C SER A 189 -21.29 12.97 7.86
N THR A 190 -21.81 13.94 7.10
CA THR A 190 -21.55 14.06 5.66
C THR A 190 -20.84 15.35 5.25
N ARG A 191 -20.67 16.31 6.17
CA ARG A 191 -20.10 17.65 5.90
C ARG A 191 -19.04 18.09 6.91
N GLY A 192 -18.19 19.01 6.46
CA GLY A 192 -17.12 19.58 7.27
C GLY A 192 -16.05 18.56 7.69
N PRO A 193 -15.08 18.98 8.50
CA PRO A 193 -13.96 18.12 8.91
C PRO A 193 -14.36 16.88 9.70
N VAL A 194 -15.45 16.96 10.47
CA VAL A 194 -15.97 15.85 11.28
C VAL A 194 -16.35 14.63 10.43
N SER A 195 -16.84 14.85 9.21
CA SER A 195 -17.24 13.76 8.31
C SER A 195 -16.08 12.81 7.95
N VAL A 196 -14.83 13.26 8.03
CA VAL A 196 -13.64 12.43 7.72
C VAL A 196 -13.38 11.39 8.81
N VAL A 197 -13.68 11.72 10.06
CA VAL A 197 -13.42 10.86 11.22
C VAL A 197 -14.70 10.27 11.81
N TRP A 198 -15.81 10.37 11.06
CA TRP A 198 -17.15 10.03 11.54
C TRP A 198 -17.22 8.57 12.03
N THR A 199 -16.79 7.64 11.17
CA THR A 199 -16.57 6.24 11.54
C THR A 199 -15.11 5.87 11.34
N THR A 200 -14.62 4.91 12.12
CA THR A 200 -13.26 4.38 12.00
C THR A 200 -12.97 3.76 10.63
N GLY A 201 -14.00 3.24 9.93
CA GLY A 201 -13.91 2.69 8.57
C GLY A 201 -13.22 3.64 7.59
N LEU A 202 -13.63 4.91 7.59
CA LEU A 202 -13.23 5.92 6.61
C LEU A 202 -11.73 6.27 6.62
N TRP A 203 -11.02 5.98 7.71
CA TRP A 203 -9.64 6.43 7.92
C TRP A 203 -8.72 5.39 8.58
N SER A 204 -9.21 4.30 9.19
CA SER A 204 -8.36 3.28 9.83
C SER A 204 -8.90 1.83 9.75
N GLY A 205 -10.09 1.64 9.17
CA GLY A 205 -10.76 0.34 9.09
C GLY A 205 -10.40 -0.50 7.86
N GLN A 206 -9.36 -0.11 7.10
CA GLN A 206 -8.98 -0.62 5.77
C GLN A 206 -9.67 0.05 4.58
N PRO A 207 -9.74 1.40 4.53
CA PRO A 207 -10.39 2.12 3.43
C PRO A 207 -9.76 1.86 2.04
N TRP A 208 -8.58 1.26 1.99
CA TRP A 208 -7.90 0.86 0.77
C TRP A 208 -8.49 -0.36 0.06
N TYR A 209 -9.28 -1.18 0.75
CA TYR A 209 -10.00 -2.29 0.13
C TYR A 209 -11.41 -1.93 -0.33
N ASP A 210 -12.10 -1.05 0.41
CA ASP A 210 -13.53 -0.77 0.20
C ASP A 210 -13.81 0.62 -0.35
N ASP A 211 -12.77 1.40 -0.67
CA ASP A 211 -12.86 2.78 -1.17
C ASP A 211 -13.66 3.72 -0.26
N SER A 212 -13.76 3.41 1.05
CA SER A 212 -14.59 4.16 1.99
C SER A 212 -14.00 5.50 2.42
N TRP A 213 -12.84 5.94 1.92
CA TRP A 213 -12.28 7.23 2.28
C TRP A 213 -13.26 8.38 2.08
N LYS A 214 -13.25 9.32 3.03
CA LYS A 214 -13.90 10.63 2.83
C LYS A 214 -12.88 11.63 2.29
N THR A 215 -12.96 11.91 0.99
CA THR A 215 -12.10 12.91 0.35
C THR A 215 -12.50 14.33 0.75
N VAL A 216 -11.51 15.14 1.14
CA VAL A 216 -11.67 16.58 1.41
C VAL A 216 -10.53 17.34 0.75
N ASN A 217 -10.86 18.37 -0.04
CA ASN A 217 -9.90 19.17 -0.79
C ASN A 217 -8.84 18.33 -1.54
N ASN A 218 -9.33 17.34 -2.31
CA ASN A 218 -8.52 16.40 -3.07
C ASN A 218 -7.52 15.57 -2.22
N ARG A 219 -7.79 15.38 -0.93
CA ARG A 219 -6.98 14.51 -0.06
C ARG A 219 -7.82 13.47 0.65
N ASN A 220 -7.25 12.26 0.72
CA ASN A 220 -7.71 11.19 1.57
C ASN A 220 -6.79 11.12 2.79
N PHE A 221 -7.37 11.00 3.98
CA PHE A 221 -6.65 10.96 5.25
C PHE A 221 -6.80 9.57 5.86
N GLN A 222 -5.71 9.02 6.39
CA GLN A 222 -5.74 7.72 7.03
C GLN A 222 -4.68 7.51 8.11
N ARG A 223 -4.97 6.53 8.96
CA ARG A 223 -4.06 5.91 9.90
C ARG A 223 -3.82 4.47 9.46
N ALA A 224 -2.67 4.22 8.84
CA ALA A 224 -2.35 2.97 8.16
C ALA A 224 -2.14 1.78 9.12
N TYR A 225 -1.61 2.05 10.32
CA TYR A 225 -1.26 1.04 11.33
C TYR A 225 -1.80 1.42 12.71
N GLY A 226 -1.54 0.57 13.70
CA GLY A 226 -2.04 0.71 15.07
C GLY A 226 -1.45 1.86 15.88
N ASP A 227 -0.62 2.74 15.32
CA ASP A 227 0.13 3.75 16.07
C ASP A 227 0.17 5.13 15.36
N ALA A 228 0.72 6.12 16.07
CA ALA A 228 0.84 7.51 15.61
C ALA A 228 1.89 7.70 14.49
N GLY A 229 2.80 6.74 14.30
CA GLY A 229 3.79 6.75 13.23
C GLY A 229 3.21 6.49 11.84
N SER A 230 1.90 6.22 11.76
CA SER A 230 1.19 5.79 10.56
C SER A 230 0.11 6.77 10.07
N LEU A 231 0.21 8.05 10.48
CA LEU A 231 -0.74 9.10 10.12
C LEU A 231 -0.33 9.74 8.79
N TYR A 232 -1.15 9.52 7.76
CA TYR A 232 -0.85 9.96 6.40
C TYR A 232 -2.05 10.61 5.71
N SER A 233 -1.77 11.46 4.74
CA SER A 233 -2.75 11.77 3.69
C SER A 233 -2.08 11.68 2.34
N PHE A 234 -2.88 11.55 1.29
CA PHE A 234 -2.40 11.49 -0.10
C PHE A 234 -3.42 12.12 -1.05
N ARG A 235 -3.00 12.35 -2.29
CA ARG A 235 -3.83 12.99 -3.32
C ARG A 235 -4.86 12.01 -3.88
N ALA A 236 -6.14 12.37 -3.78
CA ALA A 236 -7.25 11.50 -4.19
C ALA A 236 -7.30 11.33 -5.71
N ASP A 237 -7.10 12.40 -6.48
CA ASP A 237 -7.03 12.37 -7.94
C ASP A 237 -5.93 11.43 -8.47
N ILE A 238 -4.77 11.41 -7.83
CA ILE A 238 -3.67 10.52 -8.19
C ILE A 238 -4.03 9.07 -7.90
N MET A 239 -4.62 8.79 -6.73
CA MET A 239 -5.10 7.45 -6.39
C MET A 239 -6.13 6.94 -7.40
N THR A 240 -7.18 7.71 -7.68
CA THR A 240 -8.24 7.29 -8.60
C THR A 240 -7.72 7.03 -10.01
N SER A 241 -6.77 7.84 -10.50
CA SER A 241 -6.26 7.70 -11.86
C SER A 241 -5.18 6.64 -12.01
N ARG A 242 -4.35 6.40 -10.99
CA ARG A 242 -3.12 5.61 -11.11
C ARG A 242 -3.02 4.39 -10.19
N ARG A 243 -4.04 4.10 -9.38
CA ARG A 243 -4.04 2.91 -8.54
C ARG A 243 -3.85 1.63 -9.36
N VAL A 244 -2.90 0.80 -8.94
CA VAL A 244 -2.60 -0.49 -9.58
C VAL A 244 -3.13 -1.68 -8.78
N THR A 245 -3.06 -1.60 -7.46
CA THR A 245 -3.56 -2.62 -6.53
C THR A 245 -4.32 -1.95 -5.38
N GLU A 246 -5.24 -2.67 -4.74
CA GLU A 246 -6.01 -2.16 -3.60
C GLU A 246 -5.08 -1.77 -2.44
N TYR A 247 -4.06 -2.59 -2.18
CA TYR A 247 -3.17 -2.44 -1.04
C TYR A 247 -2.13 -1.32 -1.19
N GLN A 248 -1.84 -0.88 -2.43
CA GLN A 248 -0.87 0.17 -2.75
C GLN A 248 -1.04 1.44 -1.91
N TRP A 249 -2.28 1.79 -1.57
CA TRP A 249 -2.59 3.04 -0.85
C TRP A 249 -2.71 2.86 0.65
N ARG A 250 -2.22 1.74 1.21
CA ARG A 250 -2.17 1.54 2.66
C ARG A 250 -1.10 2.41 3.35
N ALA A 251 0.11 2.52 2.79
CA ALA A 251 1.17 3.37 3.36
C ALA A 251 2.22 3.69 2.28
N PRO A 252 3.10 4.69 2.49
CA PRO A 252 4.15 5.01 1.52
C PRO A 252 5.02 3.81 1.12
N GLY A 253 5.50 3.00 2.08
CA GLY A 253 6.31 1.82 1.76
C GLY A 253 5.54 0.75 0.98
N GLU A 254 4.24 0.59 1.26
CA GLU A 254 3.33 -0.32 0.54
C GLU A 254 3.14 0.16 -0.90
N TRP A 255 3.06 1.49 -1.11
CA TRP A 255 2.92 2.09 -2.43
C TRP A 255 4.06 1.69 -3.36
N PHE A 256 5.31 1.76 -2.88
CA PHE A 256 6.46 1.37 -3.67
C PHE A 256 6.54 -0.15 -3.85
N ALA A 257 6.33 -0.94 -2.81
CA ALA A 257 6.36 -2.40 -2.89
C ALA A 257 5.34 -2.94 -3.92
N GLU A 258 4.15 -2.35 -3.95
CA GLU A 258 3.11 -2.69 -4.93
C GLU A 258 3.48 -2.22 -6.35
N ALA A 259 4.05 -1.02 -6.52
CA ALA A 259 4.56 -0.62 -7.84
C ALA A 259 5.68 -1.56 -8.32
N TYR A 260 6.63 -1.89 -7.45
CA TYR A 260 7.74 -2.78 -7.73
C TYR A 260 7.27 -4.18 -8.15
N GLN A 261 6.36 -4.79 -7.38
CA GLN A 261 5.90 -6.16 -7.69
C GLN A 261 5.13 -6.24 -9.01
N VAL A 262 4.34 -5.22 -9.35
CA VAL A 262 3.66 -5.10 -10.65
C VAL A 262 4.67 -4.90 -11.78
N TYR A 263 5.70 -4.09 -11.55
CA TYR A 263 6.70 -3.78 -12.56
C TYR A 263 7.45 -5.04 -13.03
N TYR A 264 7.83 -5.94 -12.12
CA TYR A 264 8.50 -7.20 -12.48
C TYR A 264 7.56 -8.38 -12.72
N ALA A 265 6.24 -8.20 -12.70
CA ALA A 265 5.28 -9.31 -12.84
C ALA A 265 5.39 -10.05 -14.18
N GLU A 266 5.75 -9.36 -15.26
CA GLU A 266 5.90 -9.95 -16.60
C GLU A 266 6.98 -11.04 -16.66
N GLN A 267 7.97 -10.99 -15.75
CA GLN A 267 9.02 -12.00 -15.64
C GLN A 267 8.47 -13.37 -15.24
N GLU A 268 7.22 -13.49 -14.77
CA GLU A 268 6.58 -14.80 -14.55
C GLU A 268 6.55 -15.64 -15.84
N THR A 269 6.42 -14.99 -17.00
CA THR A 269 6.32 -15.64 -18.31
C THR A 269 7.66 -16.07 -18.90
N GLY A 270 8.77 -15.55 -18.37
CA GLY A 270 10.11 -15.96 -18.76
C GLY A 270 11.18 -14.94 -18.34
N PRO A 271 12.45 -15.37 -18.21
CA PRO A 271 13.53 -14.48 -17.83
C PRO A 271 13.78 -13.41 -18.89
N ASP A 272 13.58 -13.64 -20.19
CA ASP A 272 13.93 -12.65 -21.23
C ASP A 272 12.82 -11.65 -21.56
N VAL A 273 11.75 -11.63 -20.76
CA VAL A 273 10.57 -10.80 -21.02
C VAL A 273 10.81 -9.37 -20.51
N PRO A 274 10.55 -8.33 -21.33
CA PRO A 274 10.62 -6.95 -20.85
C PRO A 274 9.77 -6.73 -19.59
N VAL A 275 10.27 -5.91 -18.68
CA VAL A 275 9.60 -5.57 -17.41
C VAL A 275 8.93 -4.21 -17.50
N GLY A 276 7.88 -3.99 -16.69
CA GLY A 276 7.23 -2.70 -16.48
C GLY A 276 6.12 -2.36 -17.47
N GLY A 277 5.84 -3.19 -18.47
CA GLY A 277 4.74 -3.00 -19.43
C GLY A 277 3.37 -2.95 -18.73
N ILE A 278 3.11 -3.90 -17.84
CA ILE A 278 1.88 -3.93 -17.02
C ILE A 278 1.74 -2.64 -16.21
N LEU A 279 2.78 -2.23 -15.48
CA LEU A 279 2.72 -0.99 -14.68
C LEU A 279 2.53 0.24 -15.56
N ARG A 280 3.30 0.37 -16.65
CA ARG A 280 3.22 1.50 -17.60
C ARG A 280 1.83 1.66 -18.21
N SER A 281 1.08 0.57 -18.40
CA SER A 281 -0.27 0.64 -18.94
C SER A 281 -1.26 1.41 -18.05
N LYS A 282 -0.94 1.57 -16.76
CA LYS A 282 -1.79 2.20 -15.74
C LYS A 282 -1.15 3.41 -15.07
N ASP A 283 0.12 3.31 -14.70
CA ASP A 283 0.90 4.37 -14.07
C ASP A 283 2.31 4.44 -14.68
N THR A 284 2.43 5.22 -15.75
CA THR A 284 3.70 5.48 -16.43
C THR A 284 4.72 6.14 -15.51
N ASN A 285 4.29 6.93 -14.52
CA ASN A 285 5.18 7.64 -13.62
C ASN A 285 5.78 6.69 -12.57
N ALA A 286 4.97 5.81 -11.98
CA ALA A 286 5.48 4.78 -11.09
C ALA A 286 6.43 3.82 -11.82
N ALA A 287 6.13 3.45 -13.07
CA ALA A 287 7.05 2.64 -13.86
C ALA A 287 8.37 3.35 -14.16
N ALA A 288 8.32 4.64 -14.51
CA ALA A 288 9.53 5.43 -14.73
C ALA A 288 10.37 5.55 -13.45
N LEU A 289 9.72 5.70 -12.29
CA LEU A 289 10.39 5.71 -10.99
C LEU A 289 11.16 4.39 -10.75
N VAL A 290 10.49 3.24 -10.88
CA VAL A 290 11.11 1.93 -10.70
C VAL A 290 12.23 1.72 -11.73
N SER A 291 11.98 2.05 -12.99
CA SER A 291 12.97 1.90 -14.07
C SER A 291 14.23 2.74 -13.85
N ASN A 292 14.08 3.99 -13.38
CA ASN A 292 15.21 4.90 -13.18
C ASN A 292 15.99 4.61 -11.89
N ILE A 293 15.30 4.24 -10.81
CA ILE A 293 15.91 4.12 -9.48
C ILE A 293 16.33 2.69 -9.18
N ALA A 294 15.44 1.72 -9.43
CA ALA A 294 15.69 0.32 -9.13
C ALA A 294 16.47 -0.36 -10.26
N ASP A 295 16.05 -0.15 -11.52
CA ASP A 295 16.71 -0.76 -12.70
C ASP A 295 17.87 0.08 -13.26
N ARG A 296 17.95 1.37 -12.92
CA ARG A 296 18.95 2.30 -13.50
C ARG A 296 19.01 2.22 -15.04
N GLY A 297 17.89 1.91 -15.70
CA GLY A 297 17.79 1.77 -17.16
C GLY A 297 18.29 0.44 -17.76
N TYR A 298 18.62 -0.56 -16.95
CA TYR A 298 19.06 -1.88 -17.40
C TYR A 298 17.96 -2.91 -17.23
N SER A 299 17.85 -3.84 -18.19
CA SER A 299 17.04 -5.03 -17.96
C SER A 299 17.68 -5.88 -16.85
N PRO A 300 16.91 -6.68 -16.08
CA PRO A 300 17.50 -7.63 -15.13
C PRO A 300 18.54 -8.56 -15.77
N GLN A 301 18.43 -8.79 -17.08
CA GLN A 301 19.35 -9.61 -17.88
C GLN A 301 20.67 -8.86 -18.14
N ASP A 302 20.62 -7.57 -18.50
CA ASP A 302 21.80 -6.71 -18.62
C ASP A 302 22.59 -6.68 -17.30
N MET A 303 21.87 -6.58 -16.17
CA MET A 303 22.49 -6.59 -14.84
C MET A 303 23.15 -7.93 -14.49
N ARG A 304 22.73 -9.03 -15.12
CA ARG A 304 23.33 -10.37 -14.97
C ARG A 304 24.47 -10.63 -15.97
N GLY A 305 24.87 -9.63 -16.77
CA GLY A 305 25.90 -9.78 -17.80
C GLY A 305 25.40 -10.45 -19.09
N GLY A 306 24.08 -10.58 -19.27
CA GLY A 306 23.45 -10.99 -20.51
C GLY A 306 23.45 -9.87 -21.56
N THR A 307 23.40 -10.23 -22.84
CA THR A 307 23.28 -9.28 -23.96
C THR A 307 21.83 -9.23 -24.44
N VAL A 308 21.00 -8.35 -23.89
CA VAL A 308 19.68 -8.07 -24.48
C VAL A 308 19.32 -6.60 -24.30
N GLY A 309 18.89 -5.96 -25.38
CA GLY A 309 18.76 -4.50 -25.47
C GLY A 309 17.89 -3.85 -24.39
N ARG A 310 18.13 -2.55 -24.20
CA ARG A 310 17.43 -1.64 -23.27
C ARG A 310 15.92 -1.92 -23.21
N ALA A 311 15.35 -1.80 -22.02
CA ALA A 311 13.90 -1.87 -21.82
C ALA A 311 13.16 -0.93 -22.78
N PRO A 312 12.11 -1.37 -23.49
CA PRO A 312 11.38 -0.54 -24.44
C PRO A 312 10.87 0.75 -23.79
N GLY A 313 11.23 1.90 -24.35
CA GLY A 313 10.82 3.22 -23.85
C GLY A 313 11.78 3.88 -22.85
N THR A 314 13.03 3.44 -22.79
CA THR A 314 14.16 4.18 -22.20
C THR A 314 14.95 4.96 -23.26
#